data_AF-A0A520PQA0-F1
#
_entry.id   AF-A0A520PQA0-F1
#
_cell.length_a   1.000
_cell.length_b   1.000
_cell.length_c   1.000
_cell.angle_alpha   90.00
_cell.angle_beta   90.00
_cell.angle_gamma   90.00
#
_symmetry.space_group_name_H-M   'P 1'
#
loop_
_entity.id
_entity.type
_entity.pdbx_description
1 polymer ?
#
loop_
_entity_poly.entity_id
_entity_poly.type
_entity_poly.pdbx_seq_one_letter_code
_entity_poly.pdbx_strand_id
1 'polypeptide(L)'
;MRSNSKLWLGIALALSVTAVGCDDGEMPADSGMDDPDTGMDVPDAPMGDTPTCEAYCDTVGMTCTGDNALYADRDECLDVCTSAGWEAGDPVRASGPADGNSIGCRTYHGGAPAGEDPVMHCPHAGETGANVCGTWCENYCGTVMSVCTGDNAQYASMGDCMTACGALDTSGTIGDVDGDTVQCRLYHLGVAIRSDD
;
A
#
# COMPACT_ATOMS: atom_id res chain seq x y z
N MET A 1 -40.53 -8.55 40.86
CA MET A 1 -41.08 -9.49 39.85
C MET A 1 -40.79 -8.89 38.49
N ARG A 2 -40.06 -9.45 37.52
CA ARG A 2 -39.33 -10.70 37.33
C ARG A 2 -38.10 -10.37 36.46
N SER A 3 -36.95 -10.93 36.85
CA SER A 3 -35.77 -11.12 36.01
C SER A 3 -36.08 -12.14 34.92
N ASN A 4 -35.59 -11.95 33.69
CA ASN A 4 -35.56 -12.99 32.65
C ASN A 4 -34.17 -13.02 32.00
N SER A 5 -33.28 -13.76 32.64
CA SER A 5 -32.00 -14.23 32.12
C SER A 5 -32.26 -15.33 31.08
N LYS A 6 -31.77 -15.15 29.85
CA LYS A 6 -31.72 -16.22 28.84
C LYS A 6 -30.38 -16.94 28.95
N LEU A 7 -30.46 -18.15 29.49
CA LEU A 7 -29.38 -19.13 29.62
C LEU A 7 -29.04 -19.68 28.21
N TRP A 8 -27.83 -19.44 27.72
CA TRP A 8 -27.29 -20.11 26.53
C TRP A 8 -26.25 -21.14 26.98
N LEU A 9 -26.59 -22.41 26.73
CA LEU A 9 -25.77 -23.58 26.99
C LEU A 9 -24.87 -23.79 25.76
N GLY A 10 -23.59 -23.41 25.86
CA GLY A 10 -22.60 -23.59 24.81
C GLY A 10 -21.54 -24.60 25.25
N ILE A 11 -21.50 -25.72 24.53
CA ILE A 11 -20.64 -26.88 24.74
C ILE A 11 -19.16 -26.50 24.53
N ALA A 12 -18.32 -26.70 25.55
CA ALA A 12 -16.87 -26.57 25.44
C ALA A 12 -16.29 -27.85 24.82
N LEU A 13 -15.89 -27.78 23.55
CA LEU A 13 -15.11 -28.81 22.90
C LEU A 13 -13.63 -28.60 23.25
N ALA A 14 -13.07 -29.50 24.04
CA ALA A 14 -11.67 -29.49 24.42
C ALA A 14 -10.78 -29.88 23.22
N LEU A 15 -9.92 -28.96 22.79
CA LEU A 15 -8.85 -29.24 21.84
C LEU A 15 -7.57 -29.52 22.65
N SER A 16 -7.23 -30.80 22.79
CA SER A 16 -5.98 -31.25 23.41
C SER A 16 -4.82 -31.05 22.44
N VAL A 17 -3.94 -30.09 22.74
CA VAL A 17 -2.64 -29.96 22.07
C VAL A 17 -1.68 -30.95 22.73
N THR A 18 -1.31 -32.01 22.00
CA THR A 18 -0.16 -32.83 22.37
C THR A 18 1.11 -32.06 22.02
N ALA A 19 1.85 -31.63 23.05
CA ALA A 19 3.20 -31.09 22.88
C ALA A 19 4.10 -32.18 22.29
N VAL A 20 4.56 -31.97 21.05
CA VAL A 20 5.76 -32.62 20.54
C VAL A 20 6.94 -31.96 21.27
N GLY A 21 7.70 -32.79 21.97
CA GLY A 21 8.87 -32.37 22.73
C GLY A 21 9.98 -31.85 21.81
N CYS A 22 10.73 -30.87 22.31
CA CYS A 22 12.05 -30.52 21.81
C CYS A 22 12.99 -31.69 22.15
N ASP A 23 13.56 -32.32 21.14
CA ASP A 23 14.67 -33.25 21.30
C ASP A 23 15.96 -32.43 21.33
N ASP A 24 16.59 -32.37 22.50
CA ASP A 24 17.92 -31.76 22.70
C ASP A 24 18.99 -32.73 22.17
N GLY A 25 19.09 -32.80 20.85
CA GLY A 25 20.14 -33.53 20.15
C GLY A 25 21.48 -32.80 20.27
N GLU A 26 22.37 -33.36 21.11
CA GLU A 26 23.78 -32.99 21.29
C GLU A 26 24.50 -32.87 19.94
N MET A 27 24.91 -31.65 19.55
CA MET A 27 25.70 -31.40 18.36
C MET A 27 27.16 -31.79 18.65
N PRO A 28 27.79 -32.68 17.84
CA PRO A 28 29.21 -32.97 18.02
C PRO A 28 30.05 -31.72 17.72
N ALA A 29 31.05 -31.48 18.57
CA ALA A 29 32.05 -30.43 18.37
C ALA A 29 32.84 -30.69 17.09
N ASP A 30 32.68 -29.83 16.08
CA ASP A 30 33.54 -29.81 14.91
C ASP A 30 34.85 -29.09 15.26
N SER A 31 35.91 -29.87 15.32
CA SER A 31 37.29 -29.40 15.46
C SER A 31 37.95 -29.45 14.08
N GLY A 32 38.17 -28.29 13.46
CA GLY A 32 39.09 -28.20 12.32
C GLY A 32 38.81 -27.06 11.37
N MET A 33 39.37 -25.89 11.68
CA MET A 33 39.68 -24.86 10.68
C MET A 33 40.82 -25.37 9.79
N ASP A 34 40.65 -25.24 8.47
CA ASP A 34 41.68 -24.84 7.49
C ASP A 34 41.01 -24.79 6.11
N ASP A 35 40.22 -23.74 5.85
CA ASP A 35 39.83 -23.39 4.48
C ASP A 35 40.74 -22.23 4.03
N PRO A 36 41.63 -22.43 3.04
CA PRO A 36 42.48 -21.37 2.55
C PRO A 36 41.63 -20.35 1.81
N ASP A 37 41.55 -19.17 2.41
CA ASP A 37 41.20 -17.88 1.83
C ASP A 37 41.41 -17.84 0.30
N THR A 38 40.37 -18.23 -0.42
CA THR A 38 40.11 -17.78 -1.79
C THR A 38 38.90 -16.88 -1.69
N GLY A 39 39.10 -15.73 -1.02
CA GLY A 39 38.21 -14.59 -1.10
C GLY A 39 37.87 -14.29 -2.55
N MET A 40 36.71 -14.79 -2.97
CA MET A 40 35.90 -14.04 -3.90
C MET A 40 35.22 -13.00 -3.04
N ASP A 41 35.64 -11.74 -3.18
CA ASP A 41 34.81 -10.61 -2.83
C ASP A 41 33.46 -10.83 -3.53
N VAL A 42 32.49 -11.40 -2.82
CA VAL A 42 31.09 -11.28 -3.19
C VAL A 42 30.76 -9.82 -2.90
N PRO A 43 30.61 -8.96 -3.93
CA PRO A 43 30.12 -7.62 -3.66
C PRO A 43 28.76 -7.79 -2.97
N ASP A 44 28.57 -7.06 -1.87
CA ASP A 44 27.25 -6.91 -1.24
C ASP A 44 26.22 -6.69 -2.36
N ALA A 45 25.24 -7.58 -2.48
CA ALA A 45 24.12 -7.36 -3.39
C ALA A 45 23.52 -5.99 -3.03
N PRO A 46 23.30 -5.07 -3.99
CA PRO A 46 22.81 -3.75 -3.65
C PRO A 46 21.47 -3.91 -2.95
N MET A 47 21.40 -3.46 -1.69
CA MET A 47 20.13 -3.21 -1.04
C MET A 47 19.32 -2.31 -1.97
N GLY A 48 18.04 -2.66 -2.17
CA GLY A 48 17.18 -2.16 -3.24
C GLY A 48 17.27 -0.65 -3.42
N ASP A 49 17.32 -0.21 -4.68
CA ASP A 49 17.29 1.20 -5.02
C ASP A 49 16.05 1.87 -4.42
N THR A 50 16.18 3.14 -4.03
CA THR A 50 15.05 3.93 -3.53
C THR A 50 13.93 3.95 -4.58
N PRO A 51 12.68 3.60 -4.23
CA PRO A 51 11.59 3.61 -5.19
C PRO A 51 11.40 4.99 -5.82
N THR A 52 11.25 5.03 -7.15
CA THR A 52 11.02 6.26 -7.91
C THR A 52 9.72 6.18 -8.71
N CYS A 53 9.16 7.35 -9.08
CA CYS A 53 7.97 7.40 -9.92
C CYS A 53 8.19 6.74 -11.28
N GLU A 54 9.38 6.86 -11.87
CA GLU A 54 9.71 6.25 -13.16
C GLU A 54 9.63 4.72 -13.10
N ALA A 55 10.30 4.12 -12.11
CA ALA A 55 10.31 2.67 -11.93
C ALA A 55 8.92 2.14 -11.56
N TYR A 56 8.19 2.86 -10.71
CA TYR A 56 6.80 2.58 -10.40
C TYR A 56 5.93 2.58 -11.66
N CYS A 57 5.96 3.66 -12.45
CA CYS A 57 5.14 3.82 -13.64
C CYS A 57 5.52 2.82 -14.75
N ASP A 58 6.78 2.38 -14.82
CA ASP A 58 7.18 1.30 -15.73
C ASP A 58 6.55 -0.01 -15.27
N THR A 59 6.59 -0.27 -13.97
CA THR A 59 6.03 -1.48 -13.36
C THR A 59 4.53 -1.58 -13.59
N VAL A 60 3.74 -0.56 -13.20
CA VAL A 60 2.28 -0.60 -13.38
C VAL A 60 1.85 -0.57 -14.84
N GLY A 61 2.59 0.11 -15.73
CA GLY A 61 2.30 0.12 -17.16
C GLY A 61 2.48 -1.25 -17.83
N MET A 62 3.29 -2.15 -17.24
CA MET A 62 3.49 -3.51 -17.74
C MET A 62 2.46 -4.50 -17.20
N THR A 63 2.00 -4.33 -15.96
CA THR A 63 1.17 -5.33 -15.23
C THR A 63 -0.29 -4.95 -15.19
N CYS A 64 -0.60 -3.69 -14.86
CA CYS A 64 -1.95 -3.16 -14.71
C CYS A 64 -2.41 -2.57 -16.04
N THR A 65 -3.00 -3.44 -16.87
CA THR A 65 -3.41 -3.14 -18.24
C THR A 65 -4.87 -3.55 -18.49
N GLY A 66 -5.43 -3.12 -19.64
CA GLY A 66 -6.82 -3.44 -20.02
C GLY A 66 -7.81 -2.86 -19.01
N ASP A 67 -8.75 -3.68 -18.54
CA ASP A 67 -9.75 -3.28 -17.54
C ASP A 67 -9.13 -2.93 -16.17
N ASN A 68 -7.87 -3.30 -15.93
CA ASN A 68 -7.13 -2.97 -14.70
C ASN A 68 -6.10 -1.83 -14.93
N ALA A 69 -6.14 -1.15 -16.08
CA ALA A 69 -5.28 0.00 -16.32
C ALA A 69 -5.56 1.11 -15.31
N LEU A 70 -4.50 1.62 -14.68
CA LEU A 70 -4.58 2.64 -13.63
C LEU A 70 -4.49 4.06 -14.16
N TYR A 71 -3.85 4.22 -15.32
CA TYR A 71 -3.57 5.48 -16.00
C TYR A 71 -3.79 5.27 -17.49
N ALA A 72 -4.14 6.32 -18.24
CA ALA A 72 -4.29 6.19 -19.70
C ALA A 72 -2.94 5.91 -20.38
N ASP A 73 -1.87 6.54 -19.86
CA ASP A 73 -0.50 6.32 -20.32
C ASP A 73 0.54 6.59 -19.22
N ARG A 74 1.81 6.50 -19.62
CA ARG A 74 2.96 6.68 -18.73
C ARG A 74 3.11 8.12 -18.26
N ASP A 75 2.82 9.09 -19.11
CA ASP A 75 3.02 10.50 -18.77
C ASP A 75 1.99 10.90 -17.70
N GLU A 76 0.73 10.46 -17.87
CA GLU A 76 -0.31 10.61 -16.84
C GLU A 76 0.09 9.95 -15.51
N CYS A 77 0.68 8.76 -15.55
CA CYS A 77 1.17 8.09 -14.34
C CYS A 77 2.23 8.93 -13.61
N LEU A 78 3.17 9.52 -14.35
CA LEU A 78 4.24 10.35 -13.79
C LEU A 78 3.68 11.64 -13.18
N ASP A 79 2.73 12.28 -13.85
CA ASP A 79 2.07 13.49 -13.35
C ASP A 79 1.32 13.21 -12.04
N VAL A 80 0.58 12.11 -11.96
CA VAL A 80 -0.10 11.69 -10.72
C VAL A 80 0.92 11.38 -9.62
N CYS A 81 1.94 10.56 -9.91
CA CYS A 81 2.91 10.14 -8.90
C CYS A 81 3.67 11.33 -8.30
N THR A 82 4.08 12.29 -9.14
CA THR A 82 4.83 13.47 -8.69
C THR A 82 3.92 14.49 -8.00
N SER A 83 2.69 14.68 -8.48
CA SER A 83 1.74 15.63 -7.90
C SER A 83 1.16 15.16 -6.58
N ALA A 84 0.93 13.86 -6.40
CA ALA A 84 0.38 13.31 -5.15
C ALA A 84 1.35 13.37 -3.97
N GLY A 85 2.64 13.65 -4.22
CA GLY A 85 3.65 13.88 -3.19
C GLY A 85 3.93 12.65 -2.32
N TRP A 86 3.79 11.44 -2.88
CA TRP A 86 4.04 10.21 -2.15
C TRP A 86 5.49 10.09 -1.72
N GLU A 87 5.71 9.66 -0.48
CA GLU A 87 7.06 9.32 -0.02
C GLU A 87 7.59 8.11 -0.81
N ALA A 88 8.90 8.06 -1.05
CA ALA A 88 9.50 6.93 -1.75
C ALA A 88 9.24 5.60 -1.04
N GLY A 89 9.25 5.58 0.30
CA GLY A 89 9.15 4.38 1.12
C GLY A 89 10.51 3.81 1.54
N ASP A 90 10.51 2.65 2.19
CA ASP A 90 11.71 2.01 2.74
C ASP A 90 12.51 1.24 1.66
N PRO A 91 13.76 1.63 1.34
CA PRO A 91 14.60 0.95 0.35
C PRO A 91 15.09 -0.45 0.80
N VAL A 92 14.99 -0.77 2.09
CA VAL A 92 15.49 -2.05 2.64
C VAL A 92 14.59 -3.23 2.23
N ARG A 93 13.34 -2.95 1.82
CA ARG A 93 12.47 -3.93 1.16
C ARG A 93 12.41 -3.51 -0.32
N ALA A 94 12.97 -4.30 -1.22
CA ALA A 94 12.97 -3.97 -2.66
C ALA A 94 11.55 -3.84 -3.27
N SER A 95 10.52 -4.31 -2.57
CA SER A 95 9.13 -4.06 -2.91
C SER A 95 8.49 -2.90 -2.12
N GLY A 96 9.18 -2.28 -1.17
CA GLY A 96 8.58 -1.44 -0.15
C GLY A 96 7.75 -2.24 0.88
N PRO A 97 7.21 -1.58 1.92
CA PRO A 97 6.20 -2.18 2.79
C PRO A 97 4.94 -2.56 1.98
N ALA A 98 4.24 -3.63 2.36
CA ALA A 98 2.96 -4.01 1.74
C ALA A 98 1.77 -3.12 2.20
N ASP A 99 2.09 -2.02 2.89
CA ASP A 99 1.19 -1.04 3.46
C ASP A 99 1.87 0.33 3.51
N GLY A 100 1.10 1.36 3.86
CA GLY A 100 1.57 2.75 3.96
C GLY A 100 1.49 3.53 2.64
N ASN A 101 1.41 4.86 2.74
CA ASN A 101 1.25 5.74 1.59
C ASN A 101 2.61 6.05 0.94
N SER A 102 3.13 5.12 0.12
CA SER A 102 4.45 5.26 -0.50
C SER A 102 4.52 4.72 -1.93
N ILE A 103 5.49 5.22 -2.70
CA ILE A 103 5.84 4.69 -4.02
C ILE A 103 6.25 3.21 -3.91
N GLY A 104 6.99 2.85 -2.87
CA GLY A 104 7.35 1.46 -2.55
C GLY A 104 6.12 0.55 -2.49
N CYS A 105 5.16 0.84 -1.61
CA CYS A 105 3.93 0.04 -1.48
C CYS A 105 3.20 -0.13 -2.82
N ARG A 106 3.08 0.95 -3.58
CA ARG A 106 2.41 0.92 -4.90
C ARG A 106 3.18 0.09 -5.91
N THR A 107 4.51 0.14 -5.87
CA THR A 107 5.39 -0.69 -6.70
C THR A 107 5.28 -2.17 -6.32
N TYR A 108 5.17 -2.52 -5.03
CA TYR A 108 4.87 -3.90 -4.61
C TYR A 108 3.59 -4.38 -5.25
N HIS A 109 2.48 -3.65 -5.05
CA HIS A 109 1.18 -4.09 -5.53
C HIS A 109 1.09 -4.07 -7.05
N GLY A 110 1.75 -3.13 -7.72
CA GLY A 110 1.86 -3.06 -9.17
C GLY A 110 2.82 -4.08 -9.76
N GLY A 111 3.66 -4.74 -8.97
CA GLY A 111 4.67 -5.70 -9.45
C GLY A 111 4.14 -7.12 -9.60
N ALA A 112 4.88 -8.08 -9.03
CA ALA A 112 4.53 -9.50 -9.08
C ALA A 112 3.10 -9.84 -8.60
N PRO A 113 2.57 -9.26 -7.49
CA PRO A 113 1.19 -9.47 -7.07
C PRO A 113 0.15 -9.12 -8.15
N ALA A 114 0.25 -7.96 -8.80
CA ALA A 114 -0.64 -7.62 -9.93
C ALA A 114 -0.45 -8.54 -11.15
N GLY A 115 0.75 -9.10 -11.34
CA GLY A 115 0.98 -10.14 -12.35
C GLY A 115 0.22 -11.45 -12.07
N GLU A 116 -0.08 -11.74 -10.79
CA GLU A 116 -0.81 -12.94 -10.37
C GLU A 116 -2.33 -12.70 -10.27
N ASP A 117 -2.75 -11.58 -9.67
CA ASP A 117 -4.15 -11.16 -9.54
C ASP A 117 -4.28 -9.64 -9.74
N PRO A 118 -4.42 -9.19 -11.00
CA PRO A 118 -4.48 -7.76 -11.30
C PRO A 118 -5.75 -7.11 -10.75
N VAL A 119 -6.86 -7.84 -10.66
CA VAL A 119 -8.14 -7.30 -10.15
C VAL A 119 -8.02 -6.95 -8.68
N MET A 120 -7.34 -7.79 -7.90
CA MET A 120 -7.11 -7.54 -6.48
C MET A 120 -6.05 -6.46 -6.25
N HIS A 121 -4.94 -6.50 -6.99
CA HIS A 121 -3.75 -5.73 -6.62
C HIS A 121 -3.59 -4.39 -7.34
N CYS A 122 -4.05 -4.25 -8.59
CA CYS A 122 -3.92 -2.97 -9.29
C CYS A 122 -4.59 -1.80 -8.56
N PRO A 123 -5.79 -1.93 -7.96
CA PRO A 123 -6.39 -0.84 -7.18
C PRO A 123 -5.51 -0.33 -6.04
N HIS A 124 -4.69 -1.20 -5.43
CA HIS A 124 -3.79 -0.83 -4.35
C HIS A 124 -2.59 -0.02 -4.86
N ALA A 125 -2.15 -0.29 -6.09
CA ALA A 125 -1.06 0.43 -6.74
C ALA A 125 -1.49 1.82 -7.23
N GLY A 126 -2.75 1.97 -7.67
CA GLY A 126 -3.29 3.21 -8.24
C GLY A 126 -3.45 4.34 -7.23
N GLU A 127 -3.78 5.54 -7.71
CA GLU A 127 -3.75 6.80 -6.95
C GLU A 127 -4.44 6.77 -5.57
N THR A 128 -5.57 6.06 -5.47
CA THR A 128 -6.37 5.99 -4.25
C THR A 128 -5.77 5.09 -3.18
N GLY A 129 -4.79 4.24 -3.56
CA GLY A 129 -4.17 3.22 -2.71
C GLY A 129 -5.12 2.10 -2.28
N ALA A 130 -6.40 2.15 -2.67
CA ALA A 130 -7.48 1.27 -2.23
C ALA A 130 -7.54 1.04 -0.71
N ASN A 131 -7.16 2.05 0.08
CA ASN A 131 -7.00 1.96 1.54
C ASN A 131 -5.95 0.93 2.03
N VAL A 132 -5.06 0.49 1.14
CA VAL A 132 -3.93 -0.41 1.43
C VAL A 132 -2.62 0.36 1.40
N CYS A 133 -2.30 0.98 0.24
CA CYS A 133 -1.18 1.91 0.15
C CYS A 133 -1.60 3.30 0.63
N GLY A 134 -1.74 3.41 1.94
CA GLY A 134 -2.32 4.56 2.62
C GLY A 134 -3.83 4.45 2.76
N THR A 135 -4.36 5.05 3.82
CA THR A 135 -5.79 5.17 4.03
C THR A 135 -6.45 6.10 3.02
N TRP A 136 -7.77 6.05 2.89
CA TRP A 136 -8.51 7.00 2.05
C TRP A 136 -8.18 8.46 2.38
N CYS A 137 -8.09 8.78 3.68
CA CYS A 137 -7.81 10.15 4.12
C CYS A 137 -6.36 10.56 3.92
N GLU A 138 -5.40 9.66 4.09
CA GLU A 138 -4.00 9.96 3.77
C GLU A 138 -3.83 10.26 2.27
N ASN A 139 -4.46 9.45 1.42
CA ASN A 139 -4.43 9.64 -0.03
C ASN A 139 -5.12 10.94 -0.45
N TYR A 140 -6.33 11.18 0.07
CA TYR A 140 -7.10 12.38 -0.23
C TYR A 140 -6.39 13.64 0.28
N CYS A 141 -5.97 13.65 1.54
CA CYS A 141 -5.38 14.83 2.15
C CYS A 141 -3.97 15.12 1.67
N GLY A 142 -3.16 14.10 1.36
CA GLY A 142 -1.87 14.30 0.71
C GLY A 142 -2.03 15.02 -0.63
N THR A 143 -2.93 14.49 -1.46
CA THR A 143 -3.12 14.97 -2.84
C THR A 143 -3.87 16.30 -2.91
N VAL A 144 -4.91 16.53 -2.09
CA VAL A 144 -5.70 17.77 -2.18
C VAL A 144 -4.90 18.97 -1.71
N MET A 145 -3.97 18.75 -0.76
CA MET A 145 -3.10 19.79 -0.25
C MET A 145 -1.95 20.12 -1.21
N SER A 146 -1.55 19.18 -2.07
CA SER A 146 -0.51 19.40 -3.09
C SER A 146 -1.07 20.02 -4.37
N VAL A 147 -2.24 19.56 -4.82
CA VAL A 147 -2.89 19.99 -6.07
C VAL A 147 -3.65 21.31 -5.87
N CYS A 148 -4.49 21.39 -4.84
CA CYS A 148 -5.34 22.55 -4.63
C CYS A 148 -4.64 23.58 -3.73
N THR A 149 -3.91 24.51 -4.33
CA THR A 149 -3.14 25.55 -3.63
C THR A 149 -3.62 26.98 -3.95
N GLY A 150 -3.10 27.99 -3.24
CA GLY A 150 -3.46 29.39 -3.47
C GLY A 150 -4.94 29.66 -3.21
N ASP A 151 -5.62 30.33 -4.15
CA ASP A 151 -7.06 30.62 -4.06
C ASP A 151 -7.93 29.35 -4.12
N ASN A 152 -7.37 28.24 -4.62
CA ASN A 152 -8.04 26.94 -4.66
C ASN A 152 -7.76 26.09 -3.42
N ALA A 153 -7.02 26.59 -2.41
CA ALA A 153 -6.73 25.84 -1.20
C ALA A 153 -8.03 25.40 -0.47
N GLN A 154 -8.19 24.09 -0.27
CA GLN A 154 -9.39 23.52 0.34
C GLN A 154 -9.31 23.48 1.87
N TYR A 155 -8.10 23.35 2.42
CA TYR A 155 -7.86 23.25 3.86
C TYR A 155 -6.69 24.12 4.29
N ALA A 156 -6.76 24.64 5.52
CA ALA A 156 -5.68 25.47 6.08
C ALA A 156 -4.47 24.64 6.53
N SER A 157 -4.68 23.36 6.87
CA SER A 157 -3.63 22.46 7.31
C SER A 157 -3.97 20.99 7.04
N MET A 158 -2.95 20.13 7.10
CA MET A 158 -3.14 18.68 7.02
C MET A 158 -4.07 18.17 8.14
N GLY A 159 -3.96 18.71 9.36
CA GLY A 159 -4.82 18.31 10.48
C GLY A 159 -6.30 18.65 10.25
N ASP A 160 -6.57 19.82 9.64
CA ASP A 160 -7.94 20.22 9.28
C ASP A 160 -8.49 19.32 8.17
N CYS A 161 -7.67 18.98 7.18
CA CYS A 161 -8.07 18.05 6.13
C CYS A 161 -8.41 16.67 6.70
N MET A 162 -7.53 16.09 7.53
CA MET A 162 -7.74 14.77 8.10
C MET A 162 -9.00 14.73 8.99
N THR A 163 -9.26 15.81 9.73
CA THR A 163 -10.49 15.94 10.53
C THR A 163 -11.74 15.98 9.65
N ALA A 164 -11.71 16.77 8.57
CA ALA A 164 -12.83 16.84 7.63
C ALA A 164 -13.05 15.50 6.91
N CYS A 165 -11.97 14.87 6.44
CA CYS A 165 -12.04 13.58 5.76
C CYS A 165 -12.57 12.47 6.66
N GLY A 166 -12.18 12.44 7.93
CA GLY A 166 -12.68 11.46 8.90
C GLY A 166 -14.19 11.52 9.16
N ALA A 167 -14.87 12.58 8.73
CA ALA A 167 -16.32 12.71 8.78
C ALA A 167 -17.04 12.26 7.50
N LEU A 168 -16.31 11.97 6.42
CA LEU A 168 -16.88 11.52 5.15
C LEU A 168 -17.25 10.04 5.19
N ASP A 169 -18.25 9.68 4.38
CA ASP A 169 -18.59 8.28 4.16
C ASP A 169 -17.45 7.59 3.37
N THR A 170 -17.10 6.38 3.81
CA THR A 170 -16.05 5.53 3.22
C THR A 170 -16.61 4.28 2.56
N SER A 171 -17.94 4.13 2.51
CA SER A 171 -18.64 3.01 1.88
C SER A 171 -18.85 3.16 0.37
N GLY A 172 -18.33 4.24 -0.23
CA GLY A 172 -18.29 4.42 -1.68
C GLY A 172 -17.38 3.43 -2.38
N THR A 173 -17.54 3.34 -3.70
CA THR A 173 -16.69 2.53 -4.58
C THR A 173 -15.60 3.40 -5.20
N ILE A 174 -14.41 2.83 -5.43
CA ILE A 174 -13.36 3.51 -6.19
C ILE A 174 -13.92 3.89 -7.57
N GLY A 175 -13.75 5.15 -7.96
CA GLY A 175 -14.22 5.66 -9.24
C GLY A 175 -15.67 6.15 -9.24
N ASP A 176 -16.36 6.15 -8.10
CA ASP A 176 -17.65 6.84 -7.98
C ASP A 176 -17.51 8.30 -8.42
N VAL A 177 -18.41 8.76 -9.29
CA VAL A 177 -18.39 10.12 -9.85
C VAL A 177 -19.42 11.05 -9.19
N ASP A 178 -20.28 10.47 -8.36
CA ASP A 178 -21.32 11.14 -7.58
C ASP A 178 -21.38 10.59 -6.14
N GLY A 179 -22.16 11.25 -5.29
CA GLY A 179 -22.25 10.94 -3.86
C GLY A 179 -21.32 11.79 -2.98
N ASP A 180 -21.51 11.67 -1.66
CA ASP A 180 -20.72 12.38 -0.64
C ASP A 180 -19.81 11.40 0.12
N THR A 181 -18.87 10.81 -0.62
CA THR A 181 -17.90 9.83 -0.12
C THR A 181 -16.48 10.33 -0.35
N VAL A 182 -15.51 9.79 0.39
CA VAL A 182 -14.08 10.08 0.13
C VAL A 182 -13.64 9.54 -1.23
N GLN A 183 -14.20 8.42 -1.69
CA GLN A 183 -13.89 7.83 -3.00
C GLN A 183 -14.33 8.72 -4.16
N CYS A 184 -15.52 9.34 -4.06
CA CYS A 184 -15.99 10.32 -5.03
C CYS A 184 -15.05 11.53 -5.12
N ARG A 185 -14.58 12.03 -3.97
CA ARG A 185 -13.64 13.16 -3.93
C ARG A 185 -12.27 12.80 -4.48
N LEU A 186 -11.78 11.59 -4.19
CA LEU A 186 -10.54 11.07 -4.78
C LEU A 186 -10.64 11.00 -6.32
N TYR A 187 -11.77 10.54 -6.87
CA TYR A 187 -12.00 10.56 -8.32
C TYR A 187 -11.87 11.98 -8.90
N HIS A 188 -12.57 12.96 -8.32
CA HIS A 188 -12.51 14.35 -8.82
C HIS A 188 -11.15 14.99 -8.64
N LEU A 189 -10.40 14.58 -7.62
CA LEU A 189 -9.03 15.01 -7.42
C LEU A 189 -8.07 14.43 -8.47
N GLY A 190 -8.24 13.15 -8.84
CA GLY A 190 -7.54 12.56 -9.98
C GLY A 190 -7.86 13.27 -11.29
N VAL A 191 -9.12 13.68 -11.49
CA VAL A 191 -9.50 14.53 -12.63
C VAL A 191 -8.79 15.88 -12.59
N ALA A 192 -8.69 16.52 -11.43
CA ALA A 192 -8.01 17.80 -11.27
C ALA A 192 -6.54 17.72 -11.68
N ILE A 193 -5.81 16.68 -11.23
CA ILE A 193 -4.40 16.45 -11.61
C ILE A 193 -4.22 16.40 -13.13
N ARG A 194 -5.14 15.74 -13.83
CA ARG A 194 -5.07 15.53 -15.30
C ARG A 194 -5.60 16.67 -16.15
N SER A 195 -6.11 17.74 -15.53
CA SER A 195 -6.74 18.86 -16.24
C SER A 195 -5.91 20.14 -16.27
N ASP A 196 -4.67 20.11 -15.74
CA ASP A 196 -3.78 21.27 -15.63
C ASP A 196 -2.87 21.49 -16.88
N ASP A 197 -3.23 20.94 -18.04
CA ASP A 197 -2.58 21.18 -19.36
C ASP A 197 -2.98 22.51 -20.05
#